data_AF-X1U3Y8-F1
#
_entry.id   AF-X1U3Y8-F1
#
_cell.length_a   1.000
_cell.length_b   1.000
_cell.length_c   1.000
_cell.angle_alpha   90.00
_cell.angle_beta   90.00
_cell.angle_gamma   90.00
#
_symmetry.space_group_name_H-M   'P 1'
#
loop_
_entity.id
_entity.type
_entity.pdbx_description
1 polymer ?
#
loop_
_entity_poly.entity_id
_entity_poly.type
_entity_poly.pdbx_seq_one_letter_code
_entity_poly.pdbx_strand_id
1 'polypeptide(L)'
;MRGFYGEGTEVMGNLFQVSNQITLGLSEEEIIDNLEKVNQQIISQEQKVRKDLLSNSKSQLEDQVWRAYGILSSARTISSAEAMELLSKLRFGVELGIISYPDLGTLNKLMLLIQPAYLQMLAGKDLDPFSRDLQRAILIRDKISK
;
A
#
# COMPACT_ATOMS: atom_id res chain seq x y z
N MET A 1 -8.42 15.39 -0.33
CA MET A 1 -7.71 14.09 -0.34
C MET A 1 -7.16 13.83 1.06
N ARG A 2 -7.13 12.57 1.49
CA ARG A 2 -6.52 12.15 2.76
C ARG A 2 -5.82 10.80 2.61
N GLY A 3 -4.94 10.45 3.53
CA GLY A 3 -4.38 9.09 3.63
C GLY A 3 -5.47 8.06 3.87
N PHE A 4 -5.37 6.89 3.24
CA PHE A 4 -6.30 5.79 3.48
C PHE A 4 -5.93 5.02 4.76
N TYR A 5 -4.64 4.84 5.00
CA TYR A 5 -4.06 4.28 6.22
C TYR A 5 -3.19 5.32 6.92
N GLY A 6 -3.14 5.26 8.25
CA GLY A 6 -2.47 6.24 9.10
C GLY A 6 -3.46 7.02 9.96
N GLU A 7 -2.95 7.78 10.93
CA GLU A 7 -3.74 8.67 11.78
C GLU A 7 -3.48 10.13 11.41
N GLY A 8 -4.54 10.94 11.41
CA GLY A 8 -4.45 12.37 11.08
C GLY A 8 -3.97 12.63 9.65
N THR A 9 -2.78 13.21 9.50
CA THR A 9 -2.18 13.59 8.22
C THR A 9 -1.14 12.59 7.71
N GLU A 10 -0.78 11.58 8.50
CA GLU A 10 0.17 10.56 8.06
C GLU A 10 -0.46 9.64 7.00
N VAL A 11 0.29 9.36 5.94
CA VAL A 11 -0.14 8.47 4.86
C VAL A 11 0.76 7.23 4.86
N MET A 12 0.20 6.09 5.21
CA MET A 12 0.92 4.82 5.19
C MET A 12 0.74 4.12 3.85
N GLY A 13 1.85 3.66 3.27
CA GLY A 13 1.86 2.84 2.05
C GLY A 13 1.47 3.58 0.76
N ASN A 14 1.50 4.92 0.75
CA ASN A 14 1.12 5.74 -0.42
C ASN A 14 -0.30 5.47 -0.94
N LEU A 15 -1.23 5.07 -0.06
CA LEU A 15 -2.65 4.92 -0.41
C LEU A 15 -3.42 6.18 -0.02
N PHE A 16 -4.14 6.74 -0.98
CA PHE A 16 -4.90 7.97 -0.82
C PHE A 16 -6.37 7.75 -1.12
N GLN A 17 -7.22 8.44 -0.36
CA GLN A 17 -8.65 8.55 -0.62
C GLN A 17 -8.95 9.92 -1.25
N VAL A 18 -9.60 9.89 -2.41
CA VAL A 18 -10.19 11.06 -3.07
C VAL A 18 -11.70 11.03 -2.84
N SER A 19 -12.28 12.14 -2.40
CA SER A 19 -13.70 12.27 -2.09
C SER A 19 -14.19 13.67 -2.43
N ASN A 20 -15.49 13.81 -2.73
CA ASN A 20 -16.08 15.13 -2.91
C ASN A 20 -16.18 15.83 -1.55
N GLN A 21 -16.16 17.16 -1.57
CA GLN A 21 -16.44 17.99 -0.41
C GLN A 21 -17.72 18.83 -0.59
N ILE A 22 -18.15 19.02 -1.84
CA ILE A 22 -19.36 19.79 -2.17
C ILE A 22 -20.55 18.82 -2.15
N THR A 23 -21.61 19.23 -1.45
CA THR A 23 -22.84 18.44 -1.25
C THR A 23 -24.12 19.19 -1.59
N LEU A 24 -24.07 20.53 -1.75
CA LEU A 24 -25.22 21.36 -2.09
C LEU A 24 -24.95 22.13 -3.38
N GLY A 25 -25.98 22.30 -4.20
CA GLY A 25 -25.93 23.09 -5.45
C GLY A 25 -25.38 22.33 -6.66
N LEU A 26 -25.11 21.04 -6.52
CA LEU A 26 -24.76 20.13 -7.62
C LEU A 26 -25.62 18.86 -7.49
N SER A 27 -26.01 18.30 -8.63
CA SER A 27 -26.60 16.95 -8.71
C SER A 27 -25.56 15.87 -8.40
N GLU A 28 -25.99 14.66 -8.03
CA GLU A 28 -25.07 13.54 -7.84
C GLU A 28 -24.27 13.22 -9.11
N GLU A 29 -24.88 13.34 -10.29
CA GLU A 29 -24.22 13.13 -11.58
C GLU A 29 -23.06 14.12 -11.78
N GLU A 30 -23.28 15.41 -11.51
CA GLU A 30 -22.22 16.43 -11.59
C GLU A 30 -21.11 16.20 -10.56
N ILE A 31 -21.46 15.72 -9.36
CA ILE A 31 -20.46 15.38 -8.32
C ILE A 31 -19.58 14.22 -8.79
N ILE A 32 -20.18 13.17 -9.38
CA ILE A 32 -19.46 12.01 -9.90
C ILE A 32 -18.57 12.41 -11.07
N ASP A 33 -19.09 13.14 -12.05
CA ASP A 33 -18.32 13.59 -13.22
C ASP A 33 -17.12 14.46 -12.80
N ASN A 34 -17.30 15.37 -11.84
CA ASN A 34 -16.20 16.17 -11.31
C ASN A 34 -15.15 15.30 -10.60
N LEU A 35 -15.55 14.31 -9.81
CA LEU A 35 -14.64 13.38 -9.16
C LEU A 35 -13.86 12.52 -10.17
N GLU A 36 -14.53 12.02 -11.21
CA GLU A 36 -13.90 11.24 -12.27
C GLU A 36 -12.85 12.07 -13.01
N LYS A 37 -13.17 13.32 -13.37
CA LYS A 37 -12.22 14.24 -14.02
C LYS A 37 -10.96 14.44 -13.18
N VAL A 38 -11.10 14.69 -11.88
CA VAL A 38 -9.95 14.84 -10.97
C VAL A 38 -9.15 13.54 -10.87
N ASN A 39 -9.82 12.39 -10.73
CA ASN A 39 -9.16 11.09 -10.67
C ASN A 39 -8.36 10.79 -11.95
N GLN A 40 -8.91 11.10 -13.13
CA GLN A 40 -8.20 10.91 -14.41
C GLN A 40 -6.95 11.78 -14.52
N GLN A 41 -6.98 13.01 -14.01
CA GLN A 41 -5.79 13.87 -13.96
C GLN A 41 -4.70 13.29 -13.05
N ILE A 42 -5.08 12.82 -11.85
CA ILE A 42 -4.16 12.18 -10.91
C ILE A 42 -3.53 10.93 -11.54
N ILE A 43 -4.34 10.06 -12.13
CA ILE A 43 -3.87 8.84 -12.82
C ILE A 43 -2.87 9.22 -13.93
N SER A 44 -3.20 10.22 -14.75
CA SER A 44 -2.34 10.65 -15.85
C SER A 44 -1.00 11.20 -15.36
N GLN A 45 -1.00 11.96 -14.27
CA GLN A 45 0.22 12.51 -13.67
C GLN A 45 1.07 11.42 -13.01
N GLU A 46 0.47 10.49 -12.28
CA GLU A 46 1.17 9.36 -11.69
C GLU A 46 1.83 8.49 -12.77
N GLN A 47 1.10 8.15 -13.84
CA GLN A 47 1.63 7.36 -14.95
C GLN A 47 2.79 8.06 -15.66
N LYS A 48 2.75 9.39 -15.79
CA LYS A 48 3.86 10.17 -16.36
C LYS A 48 5.10 10.07 -15.47
N VAL A 49 4.97 10.37 -14.17
CA VAL A 49 6.08 10.32 -13.21
C VAL A 49 6.66 8.91 -13.11
N ARG A 50 5.80 7.88 -13.14
CA ARG A 50 6.21 6.47 -13.16
C ARG A 50 7.09 6.14 -14.36
N LYS A 51 6.73 6.59 -15.56
CA LYS A 51 7.53 6.38 -16.78
C LYS A 51 8.87 7.09 -16.69
N ASP A 52 8.88 8.34 -16.21
CA ASP A 52 10.09 9.14 -16.05
C ASP A 52 11.05 8.51 -15.01
N LEU A 53 10.52 7.96 -13.91
CA LEU A 53 11.31 7.25 -12.91
C LEU A 53 11.93 5.97 -13.48
N LEU A 54 11.17 5.20 -14.24
CA LEU A 54 11.65 3.99 -14.89
C LEU A 54 12.77 4.26 -15.89
N SER A 55 12.68 5.33 -16.68
CA SER A 55 13.72 5.66 -17.66
C SER A 55 15.01 6.15 -17.02
N ASN A 56 14.91 6.88 -15.90
CA ASN A 56 16.06 7.58 -15.30
C ASN A 56 16.74 6.80 -14.18
N SER A 57 16.06 5.86 -13.53
CA SER A 57 16.56 5.25 -12.28
C SER A 57 16.23 3.76 -12.14
N LYS A 58 16.11 3.04 -13.27
CA LYS A 58 15.72 1.62 -13.30
C LYS A 58 16.48 0.75 -12.29
N SER A 59 17.81 0.77 -12.30
CA SER A 59 18.61 -0.06 -11.39
C SER A 59 18.42 0.27 -9.91
N GLN A 60 18.20 1.55 -9.57
CA GLN A 60 17.89 1.95 -8.19
C GLN A 60 16.49 1.47 -7.78
N LEU A 61 15.50 1.55 -8.67
CA LEU A 61 14.17 1.03 -8.42
C LEU A 61 14.18 -0.49 -8.23
N GLU A 62 14.94 -1.22 -9.06
CA GLU A 62 15.11 -2.66 -8.91
C GLU A 62 15.71 -3.01 -7.54
N ASP A 63 16.79 -2.35 -7.12
CA ASP A 63 17.40 -2.58 -5.80
C ASP A 63 16.42 -2.27 -4.66
N GLN A 64 15.68 -1.16 -4.74
CA GLN A 64 14.68 -0.80 -3.72
C GLN A 64 13.55 -1.84 -3.61
N VAL A 65 13.04 -2.32 -4.74
CA VAL A 65 11.99 -3.35 -4.78
C VAL A 65 12.50 -4.67 -4.20
N TRP A 66 13.70 -5.11 -4.61
CA TRP A 66 14.28 -6.36 -4.11
C TRP A 66 14.66 -6.29 -2.62
N ARG A 67 15.10 -5.13 -2.13
CA ARG A 67 15.29 -4.92 -0.68
C ARG A 67 13.98 -5.01 0.08
N ALA A 68 12.92 -4.38 -0.42
CA ALA A 68 11.60 -4.47 0.20
C ALA A 68 11.11 -5.94 0.25
N TYR A 69 11.25 -6.66 -0.86
CA TYR A 69 10.95 -8.09 -0.92
C TYR A 69 11.78 -8.90 0.09
N GLY A 70 13.09 -8.67 0.14
CA GLY A 70 14.02 -9.37 1.03
C GLY A 70 13.69 -9.16 2.51
N ILE A 71 13.36 -7.92 2.90
CA ILE A 71 12.95 -7.61 4.28
C ILE A 71 11.61 -8.29 4.57
N LEU A 72 10.59 -8.10 3.73
CA LEU A 72 9.27 -8.68 3.94
C LEU A 72 9.29 -10.23 4.02
N SER A 73 10.16 -10.88 3.24
CA SER A 73 10.29 -12.34 3.22
C SER A 73 11.12 -12.93 4.36
N SER A 74 11.90 -12.13 5.09
CA SER A 74 12.85 -12.63 6.11
C SER A 74 12.67 -12.04 7.51
N ALA A 75 12.08 -10.84 7.63
CA ALA A 75 11.92 -10.12 8.88
C ALA A 75 11.20 -10.98 9.91
N ARG A 76 11.65 -10.94 11.18
CA ARG A 76 11.02 -11.67 12.30
C ARG A 76 10.08 -10.80 13.12
N THR A 77 10.28 -9.50 13.07
CA THR A 77 9.45 -8.45 13.66
C THR A 77 9.34 -7.34 12.63
N ILE A 78 8.14 -6.76 12.46
CA ILE A 78 7.96 -5.61 11.56
C ILE A 78 6.80 -4.76 12.05
N SER A 79 7.02 -3.45 12.12
CA SER A 79 5.99 -2.50 12.55
C SER A 79 4.92 -2.32 11.46
N SER A 80 3.75 -1.76 11.82
CA SER A 80 2.71 -1.44 10.83
C SER A 80 3.20 -0.46 9.76
N ALA A 81 3.90 0.59 10.17
CA ALA A 81 4.36 1.64 9.26
C ALA A 81 5.39 1.10 8.26
N GLU A 82 6.40 0.37 8.75
CA GLU A 82 7.42 -0.26 7.92
C GLU A 82 6.79 -1.28 6.95
N ALA A 83 5.90 -2.15 7.45
CA ALA A 83 5.22 -3.12 6.60
C ALA A 83 4.42 -2.46 5.47
N MET A 84 3.67 -1.40 5.77
CA MET A 84 2.89 -0.66 4.77
C MET A 84 3.79 0.02 3.72
N GLU A 85 4.91 0.61 4.14
CA GLU A 85 5.87 1.23 3.23
C GLU A 85 6.51 0.19 2.29
N LEU A 86 6.98 -0.92 2.84
CA LEU A 86 7.63 -1.98 2.06
C LEU A 86 6.64 -2.70 1.14
N LEU A 87 5.42 -2.95 1.59
CA LEU A 87 4.36 -3.52 0.74
C LEU A 87 4.02 -2.59 -0.43
N SER A 88 4.02 -1.26 -0.19
CA SER A 88 3.80 -0.27 -1.24
C SER A 88 4.91 -0.30 -2.29
N LYS A 89 6.18 -0.35 -1.85
CA LYS A 89 7.36 -0.49 -2.74
C LYS A 89 7.31 -1.78 -3.54
N LEU A 90 6.97 -2.89 -2.90
CA LEU A 90 6.84 -4.19 -3.57
C LEU A 90 5.71 -4.17 -4.60
N ARG A 91 4.54 -3.62 -4.24
CA ARG A 91 3.39 -3.46 -5.13
C ARG A 91 3.74 -2.62 -6.36
N PHE A 92 4.48 -1.52 -6.16
CA PHE A 92 5.00 -0.71 -7.26
C PHE A 92 5.92 -1.52 -8.17
N GLY A 93 6.86 -2.28 -7.60
CA GLY A 93 7.74 -3.17 -8.36
C GLY A 93 7.00 -4.21 -9.20
N VAL A 94 5.90 -4.77 -8.67
CA VAL A 94 5.04 -5.71 -9.41
C VAL A 94 4.34 -5.01 -10.58
N GLU A 95 3.78 -3.81 -10.37
CA GLU A 95 3.16 -3.02 -11.45
C GLU A 95 4.16 -2.62 -12.55
N LEU A 96 5.42 -2.41 -12.20
CA LEU A 96 6.49 -2.11 -13.16
C LEU A 96 7.06 -3.36 -13.86
N GLY A 97 6.64 -4.56 -13.45
CA GLY A 97 7.19 -5.82 -13.98
C GLY A 97 8.62 -6.13 -13.53
N ILE A 98 9.12 -5.48 -12.47
CA ILE A 98 10.44 -5.74 -11.87
C ILE A 98 10.46 -7.10 -11.16
N ILE A 99 9.35 -7.44 -10.51
CA ILE A 99 9.15 -8.71 -9.82
C ILE A 99 7.77 -9.26 -10.18
N SER A 100 7.68 -10.55 -10.49
CA SER A 100 6.44 -11.17 -11.00
C SER A 100 5.56 -11.78 -9.91
N TYR A 101 5.99 -11.72 -8.65
CA TYR A 101 5.26 -12.28 -7.52
C TYR A 101 5.59 -11.49 -6.24
N PRO A 102 4.68 -11.45 -5.26
CA PRO A 102 3.29 -11.94 -5.29
C PRO A 102 2.39 -11.13 -6.23
N ASP A 103 1.19 -11.62 -6.54
CA ASP A 103 0.22 -10.85 -7.34
C ASP A 103 -0.31 -9.64 -6.56
N LEU A 104 -0.79 -8.62 -7.31
CA LEU A 104 -1.32 -7.38 -6.72
C LEU A 104 -2.50 -7.62 -5.77
N GLY A 105 -3.34 -8.64 -6.04
CA GLY A 105 -4.46 -8.99 -5.17
C GLY A 105 -3.98 -9.50 -3.80
N THR A 106 -2.94 -10.34 -3.78
CA THR A 106 -2.30 -10.79 -2.55
C THR A 106 -1.70 -9.63 -1.75
N LEU A 107 -0.99 -8.70 -2.42
CA LEU A 107 -0.42 -7.52 -1.75
C LEU A 107 -1.49 -6.59 -1.18
N ASN A 108 -2.56 -6.32 -1.93
CA ASN A 108 -3.67 -5.50 -1.45
C ASN A 108 -4.38 -6.15 -0.25
N LYS A 109 -4.59 -7.47 -0.29
CA LYS A 109 -5.15 -8.21 0.86
C LYS A 109 -4.21 -8.11 2.05
N LEU A 110 -2.91 -8.33 1.87
CA LEU A 110 -1.93 -8.24 2.95
C LEU A 110 -1.99 -6.89 3.67
N MET A 111 -2.09 -5.77 2.95
CA MET A 111 -2.22 -4.44 3.56
C MET A 111 -3.39 -4.34 4.54
N LEU A 112 -4.48 -5.08 4.33
CA LEU A 112 -5.60 -5.18 5.27
C LEU A 112 -5.32 -6.18 6.41
N LEU A 113 -4.80 -7.37 6.09
CA LEU A 113 -4.60 -8.45 7.06
C LEU A 113 -3.56 -8.10 8.13
N ILE A 114 -2.60 -7.23 7.82
CA ILE A 114 -1.54 -6.82 8.75
C ILE A 114 -1.97 -5.73 9.74
N GLN A 115 -3.20 -5.23 9.62
CA GLN A 115 -3.70 -4.17 10.50
C GLN A 115 -3.87 -4.68 11.93
N PRO A 116 -3.62 -3.85 12.96
CA PRO A 116 -3.64 -4.28 14.36
C PRO A 116 -4.93 -5.01 14.77
N ALA A 117 -6.09 -4.46 14.39
CA ALA A 117 -7.39 -5.04 14.73
C ALA A 117 -7.58 -6.43 14.09
N TYR A 118 -7.14 -6.60 12.84
CA TYR A 118 -7.26 -7.87 12.13
C TYR A 118 -6.36 -8.94 12.74
N LEU A 119 -5.13 -8.58 13.12
CA LEU A 119 -4.20 -9.51 13.79
C LEU A 119 -4.75 -9.98 15.15
N GLN A 120 -5.36 -9.10 15.93
CA GLN A 120 -6.00 -9.47 17.20
C GLN A 120 -7.22 -10.36 16.98
N MET A 121 -8.04 -10.04 15.96
CA MET A 121 -9.19 -10.87 15.58
C MET A 121 -8.74 -12.29 15.22
N LEU A 122 -7.68 -12.44 14.41
CA LEU A 122 -7.13 -13.75 14.06
C LEU A 122 -6.58 -14.51 15.28
N ALA A 123 -5.95 -13.80 16.21
CA ALA A 123 -5.40 -14.40 17.43
C ALA A 123 -6.48 -14.78 18.46
N GLY A 124 -7.71 -14.26 18.30
CA GLY A 124 -8.82 -14.47 19.25
C GLY A 124 -8.58 -13.83 20.62
N LYS A 125 -7.62 -12.92 20.73
CA LYS A 125 -7.23 -12.24 21.96
C LYS A 125 -6.53 -10.91 21.66
N ASP A 126 -6.47 -10.04 22.66
CA ASP A 126 -5.64 -8.86 22.59
C ASP A 126 -4.17 -9.24 22.52
N LEU A 127 -3.42 -8.52 21.68
CA LEU A 127 -2.00 -8.69 21.47
C LEU A 127 -1.31 -7.40 21.86
N ASP A 128 -0.26 -7.48 22.67
CA ASP A 128 0.61 -6.33 22.93
C ASP A 128 1.33 -5.89 21.63
N PRO A 129 1.86 -4.64 21.56
CA PRO A 129 2.51 -4.13 20.35
C PRO A 129 3.58 -5.04 19.78
N PHE A 130 4.42 -5.65 20.62
CA PHE A 130 5.51 -6.51 20.16
C PHE A 130 4.99 -7.84 19.61
N SER A 131 4.00 -8.44 20.28
CA SER A 131 3.31 -9.63 19.76
C SER A 131 2.63 -9.37 18.42
N ARG A 132 2.04 -8.18 18.20
CA ARG A 132 1.48 -7.80 16.90
C ARG A 132 2.55 -7.73 15.81
N ASP A 133 3.71 -7.16 16.11
CA ASP A 133 4.82 -7.05 15.14
C ASP A 133 5.42 -8.42 14.77
N LEU A 134 5.47 -9.35 15.72
CA LEU A 134 5.82 -10.75 15.46
C LEU A 134 4.79 -11.44 14.56
N GLN A 135 3.50 -11.36 14.91
CA GLN A 135 2.42 -11.99 14.14
C GLN A 135 2.32 -11.41 12.73
N ARG A 136 2.50 -10.09 12.60
CA ARG A 136 2.56 -9.41 11.31
C ARG A 136 3.67 -9.98 10.43
N ALA A 137 4.88 -10.09 10.97
CA ALA A 137 6.01 -10.63 10.22
C ALA A 137 5.76 -12.09 9.80
N ILE A 138 5.14 -12.91 10.66
CA ILE A 138 4.76 -14.29 10.33
C ILE A 138 3.78 -14.31 9.14
N LEU A 139 2.70 -13.54 9.23
CA LEU A 139 1.65 -13.51 8.21
C LEU A 139 2.16 -12.98 6.87
N ILE A 140 3.01 -11.95 6.88
CA ILE A 140 3.64 -11.42 5.67
C ILE A 140 4.51 -12.49 5.00
N ARG A 141 5.39 -13.15 5.76
CA ARG A 141 6.26 -14.18 5.18
C ARG A 141 5.45 -15.32 4.56
N ASP A 142 4.43 -15.82 5.26
CA ASP A 142 3.55 -16.91 4.78
C ASP A 142 2.87 -16.60 3.43
N LYS A 143 2.53 -15.33 3.19
CA LYS A 143 1.83 -14.91 1.95
C LYS A 143 2.76 -14.44 0.84
N ILE A 144 4.00 -14.04 1.16
CA ILE A 144 4.95 -13.51 0.19
C ILE A 144 5.96 -14.56 -0.28
N SER A 145 6.29 -15.54 0.57
CA SER A 145 7.12 -16.68 0.15
C SER A 145 6.35 -17.54 -0.85
N LYS A 146 7.06 -17.98 -1.89
CA LYS A 146 6.58 -19.05 -2.78
C LYS A 146 6.37 -20.35 -2.02
#